data_AF-A0A402C1I7-F1
#
_entry.id   AF-A0A402C1I7-F1
#
_cell.length_a   1.000
_cell.length_b   1.000
_cell.length_c   1.000
_cell.angle_alpha   90.00
_cell.angle_beta   90.00
_cell.angle_gamma   90.00
#
_symmetry.space_group_name_H-M   'P 1'
#
loop_
_entity.id
_entity.type
_entity.pdbx_description
1 polymer ?
#
loop_
_entity_poly.entity_id
_entity_poly.type
_entity_poly.pdbx_seq_one_letter_code
_entity_poly.pdbx_strand_id
1 'polypeptide(L)'
;MAALAVAVAALSACGGSSEDAATSDAVSWDAAEPCSLADDATLAPLLTAGAGEGTATDSPERRACTWGKPESLNTVTVTTTSAPEPVDPLRTIDVGGLEGRALAESKYQCILEVTTDAGTLSIETKFGLDATANPDTSCDRSVPLAEHALGQLKWA
;
A
#
# COMPACT_ATOMS: atom_id res chain seq x y z
N MET A 1 64.05 -38.16 20.04
CA MET A 1 63.14 -36.99 19.96
C MET A 1 61.72 -37.54 20.07
N ALA A 2 61.14 -37.63 21.28
CA ALA A 2 60.27 -36.61 21.91
C ALA A 2 59.01 -36.36 21.04
N ALA A 3 57.89 -37.08 21.28
CA ALA A 3 56.71 -36.70 22.08
C ALA A 3 56.00 -35.45 21.51
N LEU A 4 54.68 -35.41 21.24
CA LEU A 4 53.53 -35.65 22.13
C LEU A 4 52.26 -36.00 21.33
N ALA A 5 51.41 -36.84 21.94
CA ALA A 5 49.99 -36.94 21.66
C ALA A 5 49.20 -35.92 22.50
N VAL A 6 48.14 -35.34 21.94
CA VAL A 6 47.01 -34.76 22.70
C VAL A 6 45.72 -35.15 21.98
N ALA A 7 44.88 -35.90 22.69
CA ALA A 7 43.49 -36.14 22.37
C ALA A 7 42.60 -35.11 23.11
N VAL A 8 41.28 -35.21 22.90
CA VAL A 8 40.16 -34.50 23.58
C VAL A 8 39.80 -33.17 22.87
N ALA A 9 38.56 -32.86 22.46
CA ALA A 9 37.24 -33.24 22.96
C ALA A 9 36.18 -33.31 21.83
N ALA A 10 35.20 -34.21 22.00
CA ALA A 10 33.90 -34.10 21.36
C ALA A 10 33.08 -32.97 22.03
N LEU A 11 32.44 -32.11 21.23
CA LEU A 11 31.35 -31.25 21.68
C LEU A 11 30.07 -31.67 20.96
N SER A 12 29.31 -32.51 21.64
CA SER A 12 27.87 -32.63 21.47
C SER A 12 27.22 -31.54 22.33
N ALA A 13 26.34 -30.71 21.75
CA ALA A 13 25.06 -30.24 22.32
C ALA A 13 24.71 -28.77 21.97
N CYS A 14 23.45 -28.63 21.50
CA CYS A 14 22.47 -27.57 21.76
C CYS A 14 22.74 -26.11 21.38
N GLY A 15 21.74 -25.55 20.69
CA GLY A 15 21.58 -24.13 20.44
C GLY A 15 21.22 -23.95 18.96
N GLY A 16 19.95 -24.12 18.56
CA GLY A 16 18.87 -23.30 19.07
C GLY A 16 18.96 -21.92 18.44
N SER A 17 18.81 -21.86 17.12
CA SER A 17 18.33 -20.68 16.42
C SER A 17 17.31 -21.19 15.42
N SER A 18 16.11 -21.48 15.92
CA SER A 18 14.94 -21.02 15.19
C SER A 18 15.12 -19.52 15.05
N GLU A 19 15.80 -19.09 14.00
CA GLU A 19 15.44 -17.83 13.38
C GLU A 19 14.02 -18.08 12.85
N ASP A 20 13.05 -18.00 13.77
CA ASP A 20 11.78 -17.36 13.45
C ASP A 20 12.22 -16.00 12.91
N ALA A 21 12.44 -15.97 11.59
CA ALA A 21 12.52 -14.74 10.84
C ALA A 21 11.30 -13.97 11.34
N ALA A 22 11.54 -12.87 12.06
CA ALA A 22 10.47 -12.05 12.58
C ALA A 22 9.56 -11.77 11.39
N THR A 23 8.43 -12.48 11.33
CA THR A 23 7.36 -12.17 10.42
C THR A 23 7.09 -10.72 10.74
N SER A 24 7.46 -9.85 9.81
CA SER A 24 7.13 -8.45 9.92
C SER A 24 5.61 -8.47 9.92
N ASP A 25 4.99 -8.38 11.11
CA ASP A 25 3.56 -8.59 11.26
C ASP A 25 2.87 -7.53 10.40
N ALA A 26 2.33 -7.97 9.26
CA ALA A 26 1.59 -7.13 8.34
C ALA A 26 0.45 -6.48 9.11
N VAL A 27 0.24 -5.17 8.89
CA VAL A 27 -0.82 -4.44 9.57
C VAL A 27 -2.16 -4.95 9.03
N SER A 28 -3.05 -5.45 9.88
CA SER A 28 -4.39 -5.84 9.42
C SER A 28 -5.16 -4.61 8.93
N TRP A 29 -6.01 -4.77 7.91
CA TRP A 29 -6.76 -3.65 7.32
C TRP A 29 -7.56 -2.83 8.34
N ASP A 30 -8.06 -3.48 9.39
CA ASP A 30 -8.87 -2.92 10.47
C ASP A 30 -8.05 -2.34 11.62
N ALA A 31 -6.72 -2.41 11.54
CA ALA A 31 -5.77 -1.73 12.41
C ALA A 31 -4.98 -0.64 11.67
N ALA A 32 -5.12 -0.54 10.34
CA ALA A 32 -4.50 0.50 9.54
C ALA A 32 -5.02 1.89 9.92
N GLU A 33 -4.14 2.88 9.86
CA GLU A 33 -4.46 4.30 10.07
C GLU A 33 -4.35 5.02 8.72
N PRO A 34 -5.43 5.14 7.92
CA PRO A 34 -5.29 5.51 6.51
C PRO A 34 -4.66 6.88 6.26
N CYS A 35 -4.81 7.82 7.20
CA CYS A 35 -4.21 9.15 7.07
C CYS A 35 -2.67 9.16 7.22
N SER A 36 -2.06 8.08 7.69
CA SER A 36 -0.59 7.93 7.73
C SER A 36 -0.02 7.18 6.52
N LEU A 37 -0.88 6.68 5.64
CA LEU A 37 -0.49 5.89 4.46
C LEU A 37 -0.09 6.75 3.25
N ALA A 38 -0.12 8.07 3.39
CA ALA A 38 0.26 9.01 2.36
C ALA A 38 1.14 10.11 2.96
N ASP A 39 2.04 10.64 2.15
CA ASP A 39 2.88 11.79 2.48
C ASP A 39 2.74 12.87 1.39
N ASP A 40 3.30 14.05 1.66
CA ASP A 40 3.21 15.16 0.71
C ASP A 40 3.83 14.82 -0.65
N ALA A 41 4.87 13.97 -0.69
CA ALA A 41 5.57 13.61 -1.92
C ALA A 41 4.72 12.71 -2.82
N THR A 42 3.96 11.79 -2.24
CA THR A 42 3.04 10.89 -2.94
C THR A 42 1.72 11.57 -3.31
N LEU A 43 1.28 12.57 -2.53
CA LEU A 43 0.05 13.32 -2.80
C LEU A 43 0.23 14.48 -3.80
N ALA A 44 1.36 15.19 -3.79
CA ALA A 44 1.59 16.37 -4.63
C ALA A 44 1.38 16.13 -6.15
N PRO A 45 1.77 14.97 -6.74
CA PRO A 45 1.52 14.70 -8.15
C PRO A 45 0.04 14.46 -8.51
N LEU A 46 -0.79 14.17 -7.51
CA LEU A 46 -2.21 13.83 -7.65
C LEU A 46 -3.13 15.02 -7.38
N LEU A 47 -2.64 16.00 -6.62
CA LEU A 47 -3.41 17.14 -6.13
C LEU A 47 -2.87 18.48 -6.67
N THR A 48 -3.68 19.20 -7.43
CA THR A 48 -3.32 20.48 -8.07
C THR A 48 -3.31 21.66 -7.09
N ALA A 49 -4.13 21.59 -6.04
CA ALA A 49 -4.27 22.66 -5.04
C ALA A 49 -3.56 22.35 -3.70
N GLY A 50 -2.74 21.30 -3.66
CA GLY A 50 -2.12 20.77 -2.44
C GLY A 50 -3.03 19.82 -1.65
N ALA A 51 -2.43 19.04 -0.74
CA ALA A 51 -3.12 18.00 0.02
C ALA A 51 -4.04 18.52 1.12
N GLY A 52 -3.57 19.53 1.87
CA GLY A 52 -4.22 19.92 3.13
C GLY A 52 -4.11 18.80 4.18
N GLU A 53 -4.85 18.95 5.29
CA GLU A 53 -4.96 17.91 6.30
C GLU A 53 -5.93 16.82 5.82
N GLY A 54 -5.54 15.55 5.98
CA GLY A 54 -6.39 14.42 5.64
C GLY A 54 -7.59 14.31 6.58
N THR A 55 -8.76 14.01 6.03
CA THR A 55 -9.98 13.78 6.80
C THR A 55 -10.26 12.28 6.91
N ALA A 56 -10.15 11.72 8.11
CA ALA A 56 -10.47 10.33 8.37
C ALA A 56 -11.98 10.05 8.29
N THR A 57 -12.34 8.87 7.82
CA THR A 57 -13.72 8.36 7.82
C THR A 57 -13.68 6.86 8.06
N ASP A 58 -14.23 6.43 9.20
CA ASP A 58 -14.23 5.03 9.60
C ASP A 58 -15.65 4.47 9.66
N SER A 59 -15.79 3.21 9.26
CA SER A 59 -16.95 2.38 9.50
C SER A 59 -16.51 0.96 9.89
N PRO A 60 -17.41 0.10 10.39
CA PRO A 60 -17.05 -1.27 10.76
C PRO A 60 -16.42 -2.11 9.64
N GLU A 61 -16.64 -1.76 8.37
CA GLU A 61 -16.22 -2.54 7.20
C GLU A 61 -15.12 -1.85 6.38
N ARG A 62 -14.77 -0.59 6.70
CA ARG A 62 -13.75 0.17 5.97
C ARG A 62 -13.15 1.27 6.85
N ARG A 63 -11.87 1.55 6.65
CA ARG A 63 -11.21 2.75 7.15
C ARG A 63 -10.74 3.58 5.97
N ALA A 64 -10.92 4.89 6.00
CA ALA A 64 -10.51 5.74 4.90
C ALA A 64 -9.93 7.08 5.36
N CYS A 65 -9.09 7.69 4.52
CA CYS A 65 -8.66 9.07 4.66
C CYS A 65 -8.75 9.77 3.31
N THR A 66 -9.24 11.01 3.31
CA THR A 66 -9.39 11.83 2.10
C THR A 66 -8.60 13.12 2.21
N TRP A 67 -7.86 13.47 1.15
CA TRP A 67 -7.14 14.73 0.99
C TRP A 67 -7.66 15.51 -0.22
N GLY A 68 -7.34 16.80 -0.28
CA GLY A 68 -7.66 17.68 -1.41
C GLY A 68 -8.95 18.48 -1.23
N LYS A 69 -9.53 18.90 -2.35
CA LYS A 69 -10.67 19.84 -2.42
C LYS A 69 -11.85 19.22 -3.18
N PRO A 70 -12.87 18.71 -2.47
CA PRO A 70 -14.05 18.11 -3.09
C PRO A 70 -14.77 19.04 -4.09
N GLU A 71 -14.82 20.35 -3.80
CA GLU A 71 -15.45 21.36 -4.66
C GLU A 71 -14.75 21.54 -6.02
N SER A 72 -13.49 21.13 -6.12
CA SER A 72 -12.71 21.14 -7.37
C SER A 72 -12.63 19.77 -8.04
N LEU A 73 -13.30 18.76 -7.47
CA LEU A 73 -13.16 17.34 -7.87
C LEU A 73 -11.70 16.90 -7.93
N ASN A 74 -10.86 17.46 -7.05
CA ASN A 74 -9.47 17.08 -6.94
C ASN A 74 -9.20 16.53 -5.54
N THR A 75 -9.35 15.22 -5.40
CA THR A 75 -9.26 14.51 -4.12
C THR A 75 -8.50 13.22 -4.29
N VAL A 76 -7.83 12.79 -3.23
CA VAL A 76 -7.27 11.45 -3.11
C VAL A 76 -7.91 10.81 -1.89
N THR A 77 -8.43 9.60 -2.03
CA THR A 77 -9.00 8.81 -0.94
C THR A 77 -8.26 7.50 -0.86
N VAL A 78 -7.62 7.24 0.28
CA VAL A 78 -7.01 5.94 0.60
C VAL A 78 -7.98 5.20 1.51
N THR A 79 -8.34 3.97 1.14
CA THR A 79 -9.25 3.11 1.89
C THR A 79 -8.60 1.76 2.17
N THR A 80 -8.74 1.24 3.39
CA THR A 80 -8.45 -0.15 3.73
C THR A 80 -9.74 -0.89 4.10
N THR A 81 -9.89 -2.13 3.64
CA THR A 81 -11.05 -3.00 3.92
C THR A 81 -10.65 -4.48 3.92
N SER A 82 -11.56 -5.36 4.33
CA SER A 82 -11.30 -6.81 4.42
C SER A 82 -11.27 -7.52 3.08
N ALA A 83 -12.01 -7.02 2.08
CA ALA A 83 -12.21 -7.72 0.82
C ALA A 83 -12.28 -6.74 -0.35
N PRO A 84 -11.86 -7.18 -1.56
CA PRO A 84 -11.95 -6.35 -2.74
C PRO A 84 -13.38 -6.06 -3.19
N GLU A 85 -13.53 -4.99 -3.96
CA GLU A 85 -14.77 -4.71 -4.68
C GLU A 85 -15.10 -5.85 -5.67
N PRO A 86 -16.37 -6.34 -5.70
CA PRO A 86 -16.79 -7.46 -6.53
C PRO A 86 -17.09 -7.01 -7.98
N VAL A 87 -16.15 -6.27 -8.58
CA VAL A 87 -16.26 -5.68 -9.92
C VAL A 87 -15.06 -6.11 -10.76
N ASP A 88 -15.26 -6.49 -12.02
CA ASP A 88 -14.13 -6.87 -12.88
C ASP A 88 -13.18 -5.68 -13.14
N PRO A 89 -11.85 -5.88 -13.09
CA PRO A 89 -10.91 -4.80 -13.39
C PRO A 89 -10.95 -4.45 -14.89
N LEU A 90 -10.77 -3.17 -15.20
CA LEU A 90 -10.54 -2.69 -16.57
C LEU A 90 -9.21 -3.22 -17.12
N ARG A 91 -8.18 -3.24 -16.26
CA ARG A 91 -6.87 -3.82 -16.50
C ARG A 91 -6.15 -4.07 -15.17
N THR A 92 -5.06 -4.83 -15.23
CA THR A 92 -4.13 -4.98 -14.12
C THR A 92 -2.94 -4.03 -14.26
N ILE A 93 -2.33 -3.70 -13.13
CA ILE A 93 -1.17 -2.81 -13.00
C ILE A 93 -0.21 -3.45 -12.00
N ASP A 94 1.08 -3.49 -12.30
CA ASP A 94 2.09 -3.91 -11.30
C ASP A 94 2.26 -2.79 -10.26
N VAL A 95 2.14 -3.14 -8.97
CA VAL A 95 2.31 -2.22 -7.85
C VAL A 95 3.31 -2.84 -6.88
N GLY A 96 4.58 -2.48 -7.02
CA GLY A 96 5.64 -3.05 -6.18
C GLY A 96 5.74 -4.58 -6.24
N GLY A 97 5.45 -5.21 -7.39
CA GLY A 97 5.43 -6.66 -7.55
C GLY A 97 4.12 -7.35 -7.13
N LEU A 98 3.12 -6.59 -6.66
CA LEU A 98 1.76 -7.06 -6.43
C LEU A 98 0.86 -6.73 -7.62
N GLU A 99 -0.15 -7.57 -7.84
CA GLU A 99 -1.17 -7.30 -8.85
C GLU A 99 -2.17 -6.27 -8.33
N GLY A 100 -2.13 -5.06 -8.90
CA GLY A 100 -3.16 -4.04 -8.75
C GLY A 100 -4.25 -4.15 -9.81
N ARG A 101 -5.48 -3.80 -9.43
CA ARG A 101 -6.69 -3.80 -10.25
C ARG A 101 -7.17 -2.38 -10.47
N ALA A 102 -7.15 -1.91 -11.72
CA ALA A 102 -7.78 -0.64 -12.08
C ALA A 102 -9.29 -0.86 -12.27
N LEU A 103 -10.10 -0.39 -11.33
CA LEU A 103 -11.56 -0.56 -11.36
C LEU A 103 -12.28 0.55 -12.13
N ALA A 104 -11.70 1.75 -12.10
CA ALA A 104 -12.15 2.89 -12.89
C ALA A 104 -10.94 3.66 -13.39
N GLU A 105 -10.95 4.04 -14.66
CA GLU A 105 -9.86 4.78 -15.27
C GLU A 105 -10.41 5.74 -16.32
N SER A 106 -10.13 7.02 -16.13
CA SER A 106 -10.46 8.08 -17.06
C SER A 106 -9.51 9.26 -16.86
N LYS A 107 -9.61 10.26 -17.72
CA LYS A 107 -8.85 11.51 -17.59
C LYS A 107 -9.00 12.20 -16.22
N TYR A 108 -10.16 12.02 -15.57
CA TYR A 108 -10.52 12.73 -14.34
C TYR A 108 -10.56 11.85 -13.09
N GLN A 109 -10.49 10.53 -13.25
CA GLN A 109 -10.66 9.59 -12.15
C GLN A 109 -9.81 8.34 -12.34
N CYS A 110 -9.24 7.86 -11.24
CA CYS A 110 -8.74 6.51 -11.10
C CYS A 110 -9.33 5.87 -9.84
N ILE A 111 -9.61 4.56 -9.88
CA ILE A 111 -9.74 3.69 -8.70
C ILE A 111 -8.78 2.52 -8.89
N LEU A 112 -7.72 2.48 -8.07
CA LEU A 112 -6.71 1.41 -8.05
C LEU A 112 -6.86 0.61 -6.76
N GLU A 113 -7.02 -0.70 -6.88
CA GLU A 113 -7.18 -1.61 -5.75
C GLU A 113 -6.06 -2.66 -5.72
N VAL A 114 -5.52 -2.98 -4.54
CA VAL A 114 -4.53 -4.05 -4.33
C VAL A 114 -5.00 -4.89 -3.15
N THR A 115 -5.06 -6.22 -3.33
CA THR A 115 -5.53 -7.16 -2.32
C THR A 115 -4.41 -8.11 -1.89
N THR A 116 -4.31 -8.32 -0.58
CA THR A 116 -3.42 -9.29 0.07
C THR A 116 -4.19 -10.08 1.12
N ASP A 117 -3.53 -11.05 1.77
CA ASP A 117 -4.12 -11.79 2.90
C ASP A 117 -4.42 -10.90 4.11
N ALA A 118 -3.73 -9.76 4.26
CA ALA A 118 -3.95 -8.81 5.36
C ALA A 118 -5.14 -7.86 5.11
N GLY A 119 -5.61 -7.79 3.86
CA GLY A 119 -6.77 -7.03 3.43
C GLY A 119 -6.57 -6.35 2.08
N THR A 120 -7.43 -5.37 1.79
CA THR A 120 -7.45 -4.65 0.52
C THR A 120 -7.20 -3.16 0.73
N LEU A 121 -6.32 -2.60 -0.10
CA LEU A 121 -6.03 -1.18 -0.23
C LEU A 121 -6.72 -0.67 -1.50
N SER A 122 -7.54 0.36 -1.39
CA SER A 122 -8.15 1.05 -2.54
C SER A 122 -7.78 2.52 -2.52
N ILE A 123 -7.30 3.03 -3.65
CA ILE A 123 -6.94 4.42 -3.88
C ILE A 123 -7.87 4.98 -4.95
N GLU A 124 -8.81 5.81 -4.53
CA GLU A 124 -9.60 6.63 -5.44
C GLU A 124 -8.91 7.98 -5.62
N THR A 125 -8.61 8.35 -6.85
CA THR A 125 -8.10 9.68 -7.19
C THR A 125 -9.06 10.37 -8.13
N LYS A 126 -9.50 11.58 -7.78
CA LYS A 126 -10.15 12.52 -8.69
C LYS A 126 -9.12 13.59 -9.04
N PHE A 127 -8.81 13.76 -10.32
CA PHE A 127 -7.69 14.57 -10.79
C PHE A 127 -8.03 16.05 -11.03
N GLY A 128 -9.27 16.47 -10.77
CA GLY A 128 -9.77 17.80 -11.13
C GLY A 128 -10.19 17.91 -12.60
N LEU A 129 -11.07 18.86 -12.91
CA LEU A 129 -11.60 19.06 -14.27
C LEU A 129 -10.58 19.66 -15.24
N ASP A 130 -9.50 20.22 -14.72
CA ASP A 130 -8.37 20.79 -15.44
C ASP A 130 -7.25 19.78 -15.73
N ALA A 131 -7.42 18.51 -15.32
CA ALA A 131 -6.47 17.45 -15.64
C ALA A 131 -6.17 17.41 -17.15
N THR A 132 -4.94 17.06 -17.53
CA THR A 132 -4.48 16.99 -18.94
C THR A 132 -3.88 15.63 -19.32
N ALA A 133 -4.00 14.64 -18.44
CA ALA A 133 -3.41 13.31 -18.63
C ALA A 133 -4.13 12.48 -19.71
N ASN A 134 -3.44 11.43 -20.17
CA ASN A 134 -4.03 10.40 -21.01
C ASN A 134 -5.15 9.68 -20.22
N PRO A 135 -6.39 9.61 -20.74
CA PRO A 135 -7.49 8.92 -20.06
C PRO A 135 -7.24 7.43 -19.80
N ASP A 136 -6.46 6.75 -20.66
CA ASP A 136 -6.32 5.29 -20.64
C ASP A 136 -5.21 4.78 -19.71
N THR A 137 -4.47 5.69 -19.07
CA THR A 137 -3.33 5.36 -18.19
C THR A 137 -3.28 6.25 -16.95
N SER A 138 -4.40 6.86 -16.57
CA SER A 138 -4.44 7.79 -15.45
C SER A 138 -4.18 7.10 -14.10
N CYS A 139 -4.47 5.81 -13.98
CA CYS A 139 -4.20 5.04 -12.77
C CYS A 139 -2.72 4.78 -12.51
N ASP A 140 -1.86 4.83 -13.53
CA ASP A 140 -0.41 4.69 -13.36
C ASP A 140 0.15 5.82 -12.47
N ARG A 141 -0.54 6.97 -12.39
CA ARG A 141 -0.17 8.09 -11.52
C ARG A 141 -0.34 7.77 -10.04
N SER A 142 -1.28 6.88 -9.69
CA SER A 142 -1.58 6.51 -8.31
C SER A 142 -0.67 5.38 -7.80
N VAL A 143 0.10 4.72 -8.68
CA VAL A 143 1.00 3.61 -8.33
C VAL A 143 2.03 4.00 -7.26
N PRO A 144 2.75 5.15 -7.34
CA PRO A 144 3.71 5.51 -6.29
C PRO A 144 3.09 5.67 -4.90
N LEU A 145 1.84 6.16 -4.82
CA LEU A 145 1.11 6.24 -3.56
C LEU A 145 0.72 4.83 -3.07
N ALA A 146 0.28 3.95 -3.97
CA ALA A 146 -0.05 2.57 -3.64
C ALA A 146 1.17 1.82 -3.08
N GLU A 147 2.31 1.89 -3.75
CA GLU A 147 3.57 1.28 -3.30
C GLU A 147 3.99 1.82 -1.92
N HIS A 148 3.91 3.14 -1.73
CA HIS A 148 4.20 3.76 -0.43
C HIS A 148 3.28 3.21 0.67
N ALA A 149 1.97 3.23 0.45
CA ALA A 149 0.98 2.76 1.43
C ALA A 149 1.17 1.28 1.77
N LEU A 150 1.40 0.43 0.76
CA LEU A 150 1.69 -1.00 0.94
C LEU A 150 2.97 -1.22 1.75
N GLY A 151 4.00 -0.40 1.54
CA GLY A 151 5.23 -0.42 2.33
C GLY A 151 5.00 -0.05 3.80
N GLN A 152 4.20 0.98 4.09
CA GLN A 152 3.84 1.36 5.46
C GLN A 152 3.05 0.25 6.18
N LEU A 153 2.17 -0.42 5.44
CA LEU A 153 1.36 -1.54 5.94
C LEU A 153 2.13 -2.86 6.04
N LYS A 154 3.33 -2.94 5.43
CA LYS A 154 4.14 -4.16 5.27
C LYS A 154 3.39 -5.26 4.50
N TRP A 155 2.68 -4.85 3.45
CA TRP A 155 1.94 -5.75 2.56
C TRP A 155 2.75 -6.14 1.31
N ALA A 156 3.88 -5.46 1.08
CA ALA A 156 4.85 -5.70 0.01
C ALA A 156 6.28 -5.74 0.56
#